data_AF-A0AAV4GC24-F1
#
_entry.id   AF-A0AAV4GC24-F1
#
_cell.length_a   1.000
_cell.length_b   1.000
_cell.length_c   1.000
_cell.angle_alpha   90.00
_cell.angle_beta   90.00
_cell.angle_gamma   90.00
#
_symmetry.space_group_name_H-M   'P 1'
#
loop_
_entity.id
_entity.type
_entity.pdbx_description
1 polymer ?
#
loop_
_entity_poly.entity_id
_entity_poly.type
_entity_poly.pdbx_seq_one_letter_code
_entity_poly.pdbx_strand_id
1 'polypeptide(L)'
;MGAETSKHRDRLKAFTASKSSHRKKYLPACTNGSSGHHALNGRTGVNGSGHNQCPSIEEPQEELPPFTDRQKELVTETWRLVQEDMAKVGVVMFIKLFETHPEVQSVFLPFKAQNCESLMDNVQLKSHALRVMGTVDKCINRFHDPDKVRSMLHELGARHVMYNAKVDYMDLIGPQFIWAIEPVLGEHWTPEVEQAWSDLFKFISYIMKGAMTF
;
A
#
# COMPACT_ATOMS: atom_id res chain seq x y z
N MET A 1 -6.25 19.02 27.71
CA MET A 1 -5.50 18.41 26.60
C MET A 1 -6.32 18.14 25.32
N GLY A 2 -7.66 18.23 25.30
CA GLY A 2 -8.44 17.84 24.10
C GLY A 2 -8.57 18.87 22.95
N ALA A 3 -8.34 20.17 23.21
CA ALA A 3 -8.57 21.22 22.20
C ALA A 3 -7.44 21.33 21.17
N GLU A 4 -6.18 21.15 21.58
CA GLU A 4 -5.01 21.21 20.69
C GLU A 4 -4.97 20.04 19.71
N THR A 5 -5.33 18.84 20.19
CA THR A 5 -5.43 17.63 19.35
C THR A 5 -6.56 17.71 18.31
N SER A 6 -7.67 18.40 18.63
CA SER A 6 -8.77 18.63 17.68
C SER A 6 -8.37 19.61 16.58
N LYS A 7 -7.76 20.73 16.96
CA LYS A 7 -7.31 21.76 16.00
C LYS A 7 -6.22 21.23 15.06
N HIS A 8 -5.33 20.37 15.56
CA HIS A 8 -4.32 19.71 14.73
C HIS A 8 -4.94 18.74 13.72
N ARG A 9 -5.91 17.93 14.17
CA ARG A 9 -6.69 17.02 13.31
C ARG A 9 -7.38 17.76 12.17
N ASP A 10 -8.05 18.86 12.47
CA ASP A 10 -8.77 19.65 11.47
C ASP A 10 -7.82 20.28 10.46
N ARG A 11 -6.62 20.70 10.89
CA ARG A 11 -5.56 21.21 10.01
C ARG A 11 -5.04 20.16 9.04
N LEU A 12 -4.77 18.94 9.51
CA LEU A 12 -4.29 17.86 8.64
C LEU A 12 -5.36 17.42 7.64
N LYS A 13 -6.63 17.30 8.07
CA LYS A 13 -7.75 17.02 7.15
C LYS A 13 -7.94 18.14 6.12
N ALA A 14 -7.87 19.40 6.55
CA ALA A 14 -7.93 20.54 5.64
C ALA A 14 -6.73 20.59 4.69
N PHE A 15 -5.54 20.20 5.18
CA PHE A 15 -4.36 20.07 4.34
C PHE A 15 -4.62 19.04 3.25
N THR A 16 -5.08 17.82 3.55
CA THR A 16 -5.42 16.82 2.51
C THR A 16 -6.54 17.26 1.57
N ALA A 17 -7.55 17.98 2.04
CA ALA A 17 -8.67 18.45 1.22
C ALA A 17 -8.31 19.59 0.25
N SER A 18 -7.23 20.33 0.52
CA SER A 18 -6.78 21.42 -0.34
C SER A 18 -6.21 20.87 -1.64
N LYS A 19 -7.05 20.78 -2.67
CA LYS A 19 -6.66 20.39 -4.04
C LYS A 19 -5.57 21.34 -4.53
N SER A 20 -4.39 20.80 -4.83
CA SER A 20 -3.34 21.54 -5.53
C SER A 20 -3.85 21.87 -6.94
N SER A 21 -4.17 23.14 -7.20
CA SER A 21 -4.49 23.66 -8.54
C SER A 21 -3.24 23.67 -9.42
N HIS A 22 -2.76 22.49 -9.80
CA HIS A 22 -1.69 22.33 -10.78
C HIS A 22 -2.02 21.14 -11.70
N ARG A 23 -2.97 21.34 -12.62
CA ARG A 23 -3.13 20.47 -13.78
C ARG A 23 -1.84 20.50 -14.61
N LYS A 24 -0.91 19.58 -14.36
CA LYS A 24 0.11 19.22 -15.35
C LYS A 24 -0.60 18.47 -16.47
N LYS A 25 -0.75 19.14 -17.62
CA LYS A 25 -1.16 18.50 -18.88
C LYS A 25 -0.10 17.47 -19.25
N TYR A 26 -0.36 16.19 -18.98
CA TYR A 26 0.42 15.11 -19.57
C TYR A 26 0.02 14.97 -21.05
N LEU A 27 1.00 15.16 -21.94
CA LEU A 27 0.91 14.80 -23.36
C LEU A 27 1.24 13.31 -23.53
N PRO A 28 0.57 12.57 -24.43
CA PRO A 28 0.76 11.14 -24.58
C PRO A 28 2.05 10.78 -25.33
N ALA A 29 2.56 9.59 -24.99
CA ALA A 29 3.76 8.96 -25.54
C ALA A 29 3.67 8.69 -27.05
N CYS A 30 4.77 8.94 -27.76
CA CYS A 30 4.98 8.43 -29.12
C CYS A 30 5.35 6.94 -29.08
N THR A 31 4.65 6.14 -29.87
CA THR A 31 4.97 4.76 -30.21
C THR A 31 5.69 4.70 -31.57
N ASN A 32 6.58 3.72 -31.72
CA ASN A 32 7.05 3.05 -32.96
C ASN A 32 7.81 1.80 -32.45
N GLY A 33 7.53 0.54 -32.77
CA GLY A 33 7.48 -0.11 -34.10
C GLY A 33 8.90 -0.18 -34.68
N SER A 34 9.56 -1.30 -35.04
CA SER A 34 9.16 -2.68 -35.33
C SER A 34 10.41 -3.57 -35.58
N SER A 35 10.24 -4.89 -35.43
CA SER A 35 10.78 -5.99 -36.27
C SER A 35 12.16 -6.65 -36.10
N GLY A 36 12.10 -7.99 -36.00
CA GLY A 36 12.96 -8.99 -36.66
C GLY A 36 13.90 -9.78 -35.75
N HIS A 37 14.23 -11.07 -35.94
CA HIS A 37 13.92 -12.14 -36.92
C HIS A 37 14.59 -13.44 -36.36
N HIS A 38 13.99 -14.64 -36.54
CA HIS A 38 14.60 -16.00 -36.69
C HIS A 38 15.57 -16.56 -35.58
N ALA A 39 15.74 -17.86 -35.28
CA ALA A 39 15.34 -19.16 -35.82
C ALA A 39 15.73 -20.32 -34.85
N LEU A 40 14.94 -21.41 -34.88
CA LEU A 40 15.26 -22.86 -34.91
C LEU A 40 15.97 -23.66 -33.76
N ASN A 41 15.24 -24.73 -33.36
CA ASN A 41 15.58 -26.14 -33.10
C ASN A 41 16.51 -26.62 -31.97
N GLY A 42 16.05 -27.65 -31.24
CA GLY A 42 16.92 -28.60 -30.50
C GLY A 42 16.17 -29.60 -29.59
N ARG A 43 16.33 -30.90 -29.86
CA ARG A 43 15.65 -32.10 -29.32
C ARG A 43 16.07 -32.58 -27.90
N THR A 44 15.11 -33.27 -27.24
CA THR A 44 15.16 -34.54 -26.44
C THR A 44 15.93 -34.71 -25.12
N GLY A 45 15.24 -35.29 -24.13
CA GLY A 45 15.75 -36.40 -23.27
C GLY A 45 15.43 -36.29 -21.76
N VAL A 46 14.48 -37.06 -21.20
CA VAL A 46 14.60 -38.34 -20.44
C VAL A 46 14.53 -38.18 -18.90
N ASN A 47 13.50 -38.83 -18.33
CA ASN A 47 13.29 -39.46 -17.01
C ASN A 47 13.96 -38.96 -15.72
N GLY A 48 13.09 -38.79 -14.71
CA GLY A 48 13.10 -39.68 -13.54
C GLY A 48 13.56 -39.06 -12.22
N SER A 49 12.63 -38.90 -11.28
CA SER A 49 12.70 -39.48 -9.93
C SER A 49 11.56 -38.94 -9.07
N GLY A 50 10.64 -39.84 -8.74
CA GLY A 50 9.61 -39.61 -7.74
C GLY A 50 10.27 -39.37 -6.38
N HIS A 51 9.99 -38.20 -5.81
CA HIS A 51 10.16 -37.96 -4.39
C HIS A 51 8.77 -38.03 -3.75
N ASN A 52 8.63 -39.00 -2.85
CA ASN A 52 7.49 -39.16 -1.96
C ASN A 52 7.15 -37.82 -1.31
N GLN A 53 6.01 -37.23 -1.69
CA GLN A 53 5.43 -36.13 -0.94
C GLN A 53 4.81 -36.71 0.33
N CYS A 54 5.45 -36.41 1.46
CA CYS A 54 4.78 -36.46 2.75
C CYS A 54 3.58 -35.51 2.65
N PRO A 55 2.35 -35.92 3.00
CA PRO A 55 1.25 -34.98 3.05
C PRO A 55 1.52 -34.05 4.23
N SER A 56 2.13 -32.91 3.93
CA SER A 56 2.09 -31.76 4.82
C SER A 56 0.61 -31.52 5.12
N ILE A 57 0.25 -31.67 6.38
CA ILE A 57 -1.05 -31.25 6.88
C ILE A 57 -1.09 -29.75 6.60
N GLU A 58 -1.74 -29.35 5.52
CA GLU A 58 -2.04 -27.96 5.23
C GLU A 58 -3.00 -27.51 6.34
N GLU A 59 -2.45 -26.89 7.37
CA GLU A 59 -3.26 -26.15 8.33
C GLU A 59 -4.13 -25.18 7.52
N PRO A 60 -5.44 -25.10 7.80
CA PRO A 60 -6.32 -24.18 7.09
C PRO A 60 -5.78 -22.76 7.26
N GLN A 61 -5.07 -22.28 6.24
CA GLN A 61 -4.72 -20.88 6.12
C GLN A 61 -6.06 -20.14 6.12
N GLU A 62 -6.26 -19.23 7.07
CA GLU A 62 -7.48 -18.43 7.15
C GLU A 62 -7.52 -17.51 5.92
N GLU A 63 -8.00 -18.04 4.80
CA GLU A 63 -7.99 -17.34 3.53
C GLU A 63 -9.00 -16.19 3.58
N LEU A 64 -8.48 -14.97 3.54
CA LEU A 64 -9.31 -13.79 3.36
C LEU A 64 -10.16 -13.95 2.08
N PRO A 65 -11.46 -13.59 2.14
CA PRO A 65 -12.35 -13.74 1.02
C PRO A 65 -11.84 -12.91 -0.19
N PRO A 66 -12.04 -13.39 -1.42
CA PRO A 66 -11.63 -12.66 -2.61
C PRO A 66 -12.41 -11.34 -2.72
N PHE A 67 -11.75 -10.30 -3.25
CA PHE A 67 -12.42 -9.04 -3.55
C PHE A 67 -13.56 -9.25 -4.54
N THR A 68 -14.74 -8.73 -4.20
CA THR A 68 -15.87 -8.64 -5.13
C THR A 68 -15.55 -7.64 -6.24
N ASP A 69 -16.20 -7.79 -7.40
CA ASP A 69 -15.99 -6.85 -8.51
C ASP A 69 -16.41 -5.43 -8.13
N ARG A 70 -17.47 -5.29 -7.32
CA ARG A 70 -17.89 -4.02 -6.73
C ARG A 70 -16.79 -3.39 -5.86
N GLN A 71 -16.12 -4.15 -4.99
CA GLN A 71 -15.01 -3.60 -4.19
C GLN A 71 -13.85 -3.16 -5.08
N LYS A 72 -13.51 -3.95 -6.11
CA LYS A 72 -12.45 -3.58 -7.08
C LYS A 72 -12.78 -2.28 -7.81
N GLU A 73 -14.03 -2.12 -8.26
CA GLU A 73 -14.53 -0.91 -8.90
C GLU A 73 -14.41 0.30 -7.97
N LEU A 74 -14.99 0.23 -6.77
CA LEU A 74 -14.97 1.32 -5.80
C LEU A 74 -13.55 1.78 -5.46
N VAL A 75 -12.64 0.84 -5.19
CA VAL A 75 -11.24 1.15 -4.91
C VAL A 75 -10.56 1.75 -6.14
N THR A 76 -10.78 1.20 -7.33
CA THR A 76 -10.15 1.69 -8.57
C THR A 76 -10.60 3.11 -8.91
N GLU A 77 -11.90 3.40 -8.78
CA GLU A 77 -12.46 4.71 -9.08
C GLU A 77 -11.98 5.77 -8.09
N THR A 78 -12.06 5.47 -6.79
CA THR A 78 -11.65 6.40 -5.74
C THR A 78 -10.13 6.57 -5.67
N TRP A 79 -9.35 5.56 -6.04
CA TRP A 79 -7.90 5.66 -6.13
C TRP A 79 -7.45 6.75 -7.12
N ARG A 80 -8.16 6.92 -8.25
CA ARG A 80 -7.84 7.98 -9.23
C ARG A 80 -7.87 9.38 -8.61
N LEU A 81 -8.79 9.61 -7.68
CA LEU A 81 -8.89 10.88 -6.95
C LEU A 81 -7.75 11.04 -5.95
N VAL A 82 -7.38 9.95 -5.24
CA VAL A 82 -6.24 9.95 -4.32
C VAL A 82 -4.91 10.16 -5.05
N GLN A 83 -4.78 9.66 -6.29
CA GLN A 83 -3.58 9.80 -7.10
C GLN A 83 -3.23 11.26 -7.45
N GLU A 84 -4.21 12.17 -7.51
CA GLU A 84 -3.97 13.59 -7.83
C GLU A 84 -3.01 14.27 -6.83
N ASP A 85 -3.07 13.85 -5.56
CA ASP A 85 -2.25 14.39 -4.46
C ASP A 85 -1.51 13.27 -3.69
N MET A 86 -1.13 12.19 -4.39
CA MET A 86 -0.57 10.95 -3.82
C MET A 86 0.55 11.18 -2.78
N ALA A 87 1.53 12.03 -3.11
CA ALA A 87 2.66 12.31 -2.21
C ALA A 87 2.20 12.95 -0.90
N LYS A 88 1.23 13.86 -1.00
CA LYS A 88 0.68 14.63 0.13
C LYS A 88 -0.15 13.73 1.04
N VAL A 89 -1.03 12.90 0.45
CA VAL A 89 -1.81 11.89 1.18
C VAL A 89 -0.89 10.94 1.92
N GLY A 90 0.15 10.44 1.25
CA GLY A 90 1.12 9.54 1.83
C GLY A 90 1.84 10.15 3.04
N VAL A 91 2.29 11.40 2.95
CA VAL A 91 2.91 12.11 4.09
C VAL A 91 1.92 12.25 5.24
N VAL A 92 0.69 12.68 4.98
CA VAL A 92 -0.32 12.91 6.02
C VAL A 92 -0.67 11.63 6.76
N MET A 93 -0.79 10.51 6.05
CA MET A 93 -0.96 9.19 6.66
C MET A 93 0.15 8.89 7.68
N PHE A 94 1.42 9.11 7.31
CA PHE A 94 2.55 8.84 8.20
C PHE A 94 2.62 9.81 9.38
N ILE A 95 2.35 11.09 9.16
CA ILE A 95 2.26 12.07 10.24
C ILE A 95 1.20 11.61 11.25
N LYS A 96 0.02 11.21 10.76
CA LYS A 96 -1.05 10.71 11.60
C LYS A 96 -0.65 9.43 12.36
N LEU A 97 0.07 8.52 11.70
CA LEU A 97 0.61 7.30 12.32
C LEU A 97 1.55 7.64 13.46
N PHE A 98 2.51 8.55 13.26
CA PHE A 98 3.48 8.92 14.29
C PHE A 98 2.84 9.67 15.47
N GLU A 99 1.81 10.48 15.22
CA GLU A 99 1.05 11.16 16.28
C GLU A 99 0.27 10.19 17.16
N THR A 100 -0.27 9.13 16.56
CA THR A 100 -1.13 8.16 17.27
C THR A 100 -0.33 7.01 17.86
N HIS A 101 0.81 6.69 17.26
CA HIS A 101 1.66 5.53 17.56
C HIS A 101 3.15 5.95 17.50
N PRO A 102 3.63 6.76 18.46
CA PRO A 102 5.01 7.27 18.47
C PRO A 102 6.07 6.16 18.53
N GLU A 103 5.73 4.98 19.02
CA GLU A 103 6.57 3.79 18.98
C GLU A 103 6.89 3.33 17.55
N VAL A 104 6.01 3.62 16.59
CA VAL A 104 6.27 3.34 15.17
C VAL A 104 7.28 4.33 14.63
N GLN A 105 7.21 5.62 14.98
CA GLN A 105 8.23 6.59 14.58
C GLN A 105 9.63 6.19 15.07
N SER A 106 9.72 5.55 16.24
CA SER A 106 10.99 5.17 16.85
C SER A 106 11.79 4.12 16.06
N VAL A 107 11.13 3.31 15.21
CA VAL A 107 11.82 2.35 14.32
C VAL A 107 12.35 3.00 13.05
N PHE A 108 11.83 4.17 12.68
CA PHE A 108 12.41 4.98 11.61
C PHE A 108 13.59 5.78 12.16
N LEU A 109 14.80 5.19 12.12
CA LEU A 109 16.03 5.84 12.59
C LEU A 109 16.20 7.29 12.09
N PRO A 110 15.90 7.61 10.80
CA PRO A 110 16.02 8.99 10.33
C PRO A 110 15.02 9.96 10.95
N PHE A 111 13.88 9.50 11.50
CA PHE A 111 12.79 10.34 12.01
C PHE A 111 12.73 10.37 13.54
N LYS A 112 13.51 9.51 14.21
CA LYS A 112 13.51 9.40 15.66
C LYS A 112 13.72 10.76 16.32
N ALA A 113 12.87 11.08 17.29
CA ALA A 113 12.89 12.34 18.05
C ALA A 113 12.69 13.63 17.24
N GLN A 114 12.30 13.55 15.96
CA GLN A 114 11.85 14.72 15.21
C GLN A 114 10.39 15.04 15.54
N ASN A 115 10.04 16.32 15.52
CA ASN A 115 8.65 16.72 15.64
C ASN A 115 7.89 16.38 14.33
N CYS A 116 6.60 16.06 14.45
CA CYS A 116 5.80 15.66 13.30
C CYS A 116 5.64 16.78 12.26
N GLU A 117 5.60 18.04 12.70
CA GLU A 117 5.47 19.21 11.81
C GLU A 117 6.68 19.34 10.87
N SER A 118 7.91 19.15 11.37
CA SER A 118 9.13 19.20 10.57
C SER A 118 9.25 18.02 9.61
N LEU A 119 8.61 16.90 9.93
CA LEU A 119 8.61 15.72 9.08
C LEU A 119 7.75 15.89 7.83
N MET A 120 6.76 16.81 7.83
CA MET A 120 5.89 17.05 6.67
C MET A 120 6.69 17.38 5.40
N ASP A 121 7.82 18.08 5.56
CA ASP A 121 8.70 18.46 4.45
C ASP A 121 9.94 17.57 4.28
N ASN A 122 10.10 16.56 5.12
CA ASN A 122 11.26 15.69 5.09
C ASN A 122 11.30 14.82 3.81
N VAL A 123 12.39 14.93 3.05
CA VAL A 123 12.58 14.24 1.76
C VAL A 123 12.55 12.72 1.91
N GLN A 124 13.10 12.18 3.00
CA GLN A 124 13.11 10.73 3.24
C GLN A 124 11.70 10.23 3.58
N LEU A 125 10.92 11.00 4.34
CA LEU A 125 9.53 10.65 4.61
C LEU A 125 8.69 10.68 3.33
N LYS A 126 8.82 11.74 2.52
CA LYS A 126 8.17 11.85 1.20
C LYS A 126 8.53 10.65 0.30
N SER A 127 9.79 10.25 0.26
CA SER A 127 10.23 9.07 -0.50
C SER A 127 9.64 7.77 0.02
N HIS A 128 9.58 7.58 1.34
CA HIS A 128 8.96 6.39 1.93
C HIS A 128 7.45 6.35 1.69
N ALA A 129 6.77 7.48 1.90
CA ALA A 129 5.36 7.64 1.60
C ALA A 129 5.04 7.25 0.14
N LEU A 130 5.80 7.75 -0.83
CA LEU A 130 5.63 7.38 -2.24
C LEU A 130 5.84 5.88 -2.51
N ARG A 131 6.76 5.20 -1.80
CA ARG A 131 6.94 3.75 -1.94
C ARG A 131 5.73 2.97 -1.41
N VAL A 132 5.12 3.42 -0.32
CA VAL A 132 3.88 2.83 0.20
C VAL A 132 2.73 3.07 -0.79
N MET A 133 2.53 4.31 -1.24
CA MET A 133 1.48 4.63 -2.21
C MET A 133 1.66 3.86 -3.53
N GLY A 134 2.90 3.70 -4.00
CA GLY A 134 3.20 2.87 -5.18
C GLY A 134 3.03 1.37 -4.97
N THR A 135 3.02 0.89 -3.73
CA THR A 135 2.67 -0.51 -3.40
C THR A 135 1.15 -0.69 -3.45
N VAL A 136 0.39 0.25 -2.89
CA VAL A 136 -1.07 0.29 -2.98
C VAL A 136 -1.50 0.32 -4.45
N ASP A 137 -0.89 1.20 -5.26
CA ASP A 137 -1.12 1.29 -6.70
C ASP A 137 -0.95 -0.06 -7.41
N LYS A 138 0.13 -0.78 -7.11
CA LYS A 138 0.41 -2.10 -7.69
C LYS A 138 -0.61 -3.15 -7.28
N CYS A 139 -1.15 -3.09 -6.07
CA CYS A 139 -2.19 -4.01 -5.62
C CYS A 139 -3.48 -3.77 -6.42
N ILE A 140 -3.88 -2.51 -6.56
CA ILE A 140 -5.10 -2.10 -7.29
C ILE A 140 -5.00 -2.47 -8.77
N ASN A 141 -3.86 -2.18 -9.40
CA ASN A 141 -3.63 -2.48 -10.82
C ASN A 141 -3.49 -3.99 -11.13
N ARG A 142 -3.51 -4.86 -10.12
CA ARG A 142 -3.32 -6.31 -10.25
C ARG A 142 -4.41 -7.14 -9.56
N PHE A 143 -5.61 -6.59 -9.41
CA PHE A 143 -6.74 -7.37 -8.88
C PHE A 143 -7.05 -8.65 -9.68
N HIS A 144 -6.61 -8.75 -10.94
CA HIS A 144 -6.75 -9.93 -11.80
C HIS A 144 -5.63 -10.98 -11.62
N ASP A 145 -4.58 -10.67 -10.84
CA ASP A 145 -3.42 -11.54 -10.62
C ASP A 145 -3.07 -11.54 -9.11
N PRO A 146 -3.92 -12.17 -8.28
CA PRO A 146 -3.77 -12.14 -6.83
C PRO A 146 -2.47 -12.84 -6.37
N ASP A 147 -1.98 -13.86 -7.08
CA ASP A 147 -0.77 -14.59 -6.71
C ASP A 147 0.48 -13.72 -6.83
N LYS A 148 0.55 -12.89 -7.88
CA LYS A 148 1.62 -11.91 -8.02
C LYS A 148 1.57 -10.82 -6.97
N VAL A 149 0.38 -10.40 -6.56
CA VAL A 149 0.21 -9.46 -5.45
C VAL A 149 0.67 -10.10 -4.13
N ARG A 150 0.24 -11.33 -3.84
CA ARG A 150 0.66 -12.08 -2.65
C ARG A 150 2.17 -12.24 -2.58
N SER A 151 2.79 -12.67 -3.68
CA SER A 151 4.25 -12.86 -3.76
C SER A 151 5.01 -11.56 -3.48
N MET A 152 4.58 -10.46 -4.12
CA MET A 152 5.20 -9.14 -3.93
C MET A 152 5.03 -8.60 -2.50
N LEU A 153 3.86 -8.78 -1.89
CA LEU A 153 3.60 -8.37 -0.50
C LEU A 153 4.33 -9.25 0.50
N HIS A 154 4.49 -10.55 0.23
CA HIS A 154 5.26 -11.46 1.07
C HIS A 154 6.74 -11.05 1.10
N GLU A 155 7.36 -10.81 -0.06
CA GLU A 155 8.73 -10.28 -0.15
C GLU A 155 8.87 -8.92 0.56
N LEU A 156 7.85 -8.07 0.46
CA LEU A 156 7.81 -6.79 1.17
C LEU A 156 7.76 -7.00 2.68
N GLY A 157 6.93 -7.92 3.19
CA GLY A 157 6.84 -8.27 4.60
C GLY A 157 8.15 -8.81 5.17
N ALA A 158 8.82 -9.73 4.46
CA ALA A 158 10.12 -10.26 4.85
C ALA A 158 11.18 -9.15 5.01
N ARG A 159 11.17 -8.13 4.12
CA ARG A 159 12.05 -6.96 4.27
C ARG A 159 11.70 -6.08 5.47
N HIS A 160 10.45 -6.05 5.92
CA HIS A 160 10.05 -5.28 7.11
C HIS A 160 10.61 -5.86 8.41
N VAL A 161 10.90 -7.16 8.46
CA VAL A 161 11.67 -7.76 9.55
C VAL A 161 13.07 -7.14 9.62
N MET A 162 13.73 -6.99 8.45
CA MET A 162 15.07 -6.38 8.35
C MET A 162 15.07 -4.88 8.69
N TYR A 163 13.91 -4.24 8.70
CA TYR A 163 13.74 -2.85 9.13
C TYR A 163 13.38 -2.72 10.61
N ASN A 164 13.43 -3.82 11.38
CA ASN A 164 13.01 -3.88 12.79
C ASN A 164 11.54 -3.46 13.02
N ALA A 165 10.68 -3.56 12.00
CA ALA A 165 9.25 -3.32 12.18
C ALA A 165 8.62 -4.49 12.95
N LYS A 166 7.77 -4.17 13.92
CA LYS A 166 6.98 -5.19 14.62
C LYS A 166 5.81 -5.64 13.74
N VAL A 167 5.43 -6.90 13.85
CA VAL A 167 4.28 -7.49 13.14
C VAL A 167 3.01 -6.66 13.35
N ASP A 168 2.74 -6.26 14.60
CA ASP A 168 1.56 -5.48 14.98
C ASP A 168 1.50 -4.09 14.33
N TYR A 169 2.63 -3.53 13.88
CA TYR A 169 2.64 -2.23 13.22
C TYR A 169 1.95 -2.27 11.85
N MET A 170 1.84 -3.44 11.22
CA MET A 170 1.18 -3.58 9.93
C MET A 170 -0.32 -3.28 10.02
N ASP A 171 -0.96 -3.59 11.16
CA ASP A 171 -2.39 -3.34 11.36
C ASP A 171 -2.70 -1.84 11.57
N LEU A 172 -1.68 -1.03 11.90
CA LEU A 172 -1.84 0.40 12.18
C LEU A 172 -1.91 1.24 10.90
N ILE A 173 -1.41 0.72 9.78
CA ILE A 173 -1.31 1.46 8.51
C ILE A 173 -2.68 1.72 7.89
N GLY A 174 -3.53 0.69 7.81
CA GLY A 174 -4.85 0.77 7.17
C GLY A 174 -5.72 1.90 7.71
N PRO A 175 -5.97 1.97 9.04
CA PRO A 175 -6.76 3.05 9.62
C PRO A 175 -6.22 4.45 9.33
N GLN A 176 -4.89 4.63 9.27
CA GLN A 176 -4.30 5.94 8.97
C GLN A 176 -4.45 6.30 7.50
N PHE A 177 -4.37 5.31 6.60
CA PHE A 177 -4.60 5.53 5.18
C PHE A 177 -6.04 5.97 4.93
N ILE A 178 -7.00 5.22 5.47
CA ILE A 178 -8.44 5.47 5.37
C ILE A 178 -8.76 6.88 5.88
N TRP A 179 -8.22 7.24 7.05
CA TRP A 179 -8.36 8.58 7.61
C TRP A 179 -7.81 9.70 6.71
N ALA A 180 -6.69 9.44 6.01
CA ALA A 180 -6.06 10.42 5.13
C ALA A 180 -6.79 10.60 3.80
N ILE A 181 -7.45 9.56 3.27
CA ILE A 181 -8.18 9.63 1.99
C ILE A 181 -9.62 10.14 2.13
N GLU A 182 -10.27 9.92 3.27
CA GLU A 182 -11.66 10.36 3.53
C GLU A 182 -11.91 11.83 3.10
N PRO A 183 -11.12 12.83 3.57
CA PRO A 183 -11.31 14.22 3.16
C PRO A 183 -10.96 14.49 1.69
N VAL A 184 -10.13 13.66 1.06
CA VAL A 184 -9.78 13.78 -0.37
C VAL A 184 -10.95 13.32 -1.25
N LEU A 185 -11.65 12.27 -0.81
CA LEU A 185 -12.76 11.69 -1.54
C LEU A 185 -14.04 12.51 -1.42
N GLY A 186 -14.23 13.22 -0.30
CA GLY A 186 -15.34 14.18 -0.14
C GLY A 186 -16.70 13.51 -0.41
N GLU A 187 -17.43 14.00 -1.41
CA GLU A 187 -18.74 13.46 -1.80
C GLU A 187 -18.70 12.01 -2.32
N HIS A 188 -17.52 11.51 -2.73
CA HIS A 188 -17.33 10.12 -3.13
C HIS A 188 -17.13 9.18 -1.93
N TRP A 189 -17.01 9.72 -0.70
CA TRP A 189 -16.89 8.89 0.49
C TRP A 189 -18.24 8.28 0.88
N THR A 190 -18.29 6.95 0.96
CA THR A 190 -19.46 6.20 1.41
C THR A 190 -19.02 5.07 2.33
N PRO A 191 -19.92 4.48 3.15
CA PRO A 191 -19.59 3.30 3.95
C PRO A 191 -19.09 2.12 3.11
N GLU A 192 -19.58 1.97 1.87
CA GLU A 192 -19.08 0.93 0.95
C GLU A 192 -17.63 1.18 0.52
N VAL A 193 -17.28 2.44 0.24
CA VAL A 193 -15.91 2.84 -0.11
C VAL A 193 -14.98 2.63 1.07
N GLU A 194 -15.38 3.04 2.27
CA GLU A 194 -14.62 2.82 3.51
C GLU A 194 -14.35 1.34 3.72
N GLN A 195 -15.38 0.50 3.60
CA GLN A 195 -15.27 -0.94 3.76
C GLN A 195 -14.35 -1.56 2.70
N ALA A 196 -14.46 -1.16 1.43
CA ALA A 196 -13.62 -1.67 0.35
C ALA A 196 -12.13 -1.33 0.57
N TRP A 197 -11.82 -0.11 1.04
CA TRP A 197 -10.47 0.27 1.43
C TRP A 197 -9.98 -0.48 2.68
N SER A 198 -10.84 -0.67 3.67
CA SER A 198 -10.55 -1.46 4.87
C SER A 198 -10.16 -2.89 4.51
N ASP A 199 -10.90 -3.54 3.62
CA ASP A 199 -10.61 -4.90 3.20
C ASP A 199 -9.32 -4.99 2.36
N LEU A 200 -9.01 -3.97 1.53
CA LEU A 200 -7.72 -3.89 0.86
C LEU A 200 -6.56 -3.85 1.84
N PHE A 201 -6.63 -3.00 2.87
CA PHE A 201 -5.56 -2.91 3.85
C PHE A 201 -5.47 -4.13 4.77
N LYS A 202 -6.59 -4.75 5.14
CA LYS A 202 -6.56 -6.05 5.85
C LYS A 202 -5.85 -7.11 5.02
N PHE A 203 -6.14 -7.17 3.72
CA PHE A 203 -5.45 -8.09 2.81
C PHE A 203 -3.95 -7.82 2.75
N ILE A 204 -3.54 -6.57 2.58
CA ILE A 204 -2.12 -6.19 2.57
C ILE A 204 -1.43 -6.58 3.88
N SER A 205 -2.01 -6.21 5.02
CA SER A 205 -1.45 -6.48 6.35
C SER A 205 -1.39 -7.98 6.63
N TYR A 206 -2.43 -8.75 6.27
CA TYR A 206 -2.45 -10.20 6.44
C TYR A 206 -1.26 -10.88 5.76
N ILE A 207 -1.02 -10.58 4.47
CA ILE A 207 0.08 -11.18 3.71
C ILE A 207 1.44 -10.74 4.26
N MET A 208 1.61 -9.46 4.56
CA MET A 208 2.87 -8.95 5.09
C MET A 208 3.19 -9.55 6.47
N LYS A 209 2.18 -9.66 7.36
CA LYS A 209 2.34 -10.26 8.68
C LYS A 209 2.74 -11.72 8.60
N GLY A 210 2.11 -12.50 7.72
CA GLY A 210 2.47 -13.90 7.49
C GLY A 210 3.94 -14.08 7.10
N ALA A 211 4.51 -13.14 6.33
CA ALA A 211 5.92 -13.15 5.95
C ALA A 211 6.88 -12.63 7.04
N MET A 212 6.36 -12.09 8.14
CA MET A 212 7.13 -11.55 9.26
C MET A 212 7.18 -12.49 10.47
N THR A 213 6.32 -13.51 10.49
CA THR A 213 6.28 -14.56 11.52
C THR A 213 6.88 -15.84 10.95
N PHE A 214 7.93 -16.36 11.60
CA PHE A 214 8.67 -17.56 11.19
C PHE A 214 8.29 -18.76 12.05
#